data_AF-A0A5J9TAC7-F1
#
_entry.id   AF-A0A5J9TAC7-F1
#
_cell.length_a   1.000
_cell.length_b   1.000
_cell.length_c   1.000
_cell.angle_alpha   90.00
_cell.angle_beta   90.00
_cell.angle_gamma   90.00
#
_symmetry.space_group_name_H-M   'P 1'
#
loop_
_entity.id
_entity.type
_entity.pdbx_description
1 polymer ?
#
loop_
_entity_poly.entity_id
_entity_poly.type
_entity_poly.pdbx_seq_one_letter_code
_entity_poly.pdbx_strand_id
1 'polypeptide(L)' 'MGRPSRGRFLVLLLVCVSLFAYVSGDESIDLAAAESNTNALAAERTRRKDPLDGFKYYTGGWNISDRHYLAVSSS' A
#
# COMPACT_ATOMS: atom_id res chain seq x y z
N MET A 1 24.23 -42.67 -3.70
CA MET A 1 23.13 -41.72 -3.42
C MET A 1 22.16 -42.33 -2.43
N GLY A 2 22.18 -41.93 -1.15
CA GLY A 2 21.28 -42.44 -0.12
C GLY A 2 19.89 -41.82 -0.25
N ARG A 3 18.87 -42.64 -0.52
CA ARG A 3 17.48 -42.18 -0.61
C ARG A 3 17.04 -41.76 0.81
N PRO A 4 16.57 -40.53 1.03
CA PRO A 4 16.17 -40.10 2.36
C PRO A 4 15.02 -40.99 2.85
N SER A 5 15.15 -41.50 4.07
CA SER A 5 14.12 -42.30 4.73
C SER A 5 12.85 -41.48 4.84
N ARG A 6 11.76 -42.01 4.24
CA ARG A 6 10.47 -41.33 4.02
C ARG A 6 9.93 -40.58 5.25
N GLY A 7 10.20 -41.08 6.46
CA GLY A 7 9.80 -40.43 7.71
C GLY A 7 10.56 -39.15 8.05
N ARG A 8 11.87 -39.06 7.74
CA ARG A 8 12.68 -37.86 8.05
C ARG A 8 12.30 -36.66 7.17
N PHE A 9 11.89 -36.93 5.94
CA PHE A 9 11.44 -35.91 5.00
C PHE A 9 10.09 -35.32 5.40
N LEU A 10 9.16 -36.18 5.88
CA LEU A 10 7.86 -35.74 6.38
C LEU A 10 8.00 -34.83 7.60
N VAL A 11 8.87 -35.17 8.55
CA VAL A 11 9.11 -34.35 9.75
C VAL A 11 9.69 -32.98 9.38
N LEU A 12 10.68 -32.95 8.48
CA LEU A 12 11.23 -31.67 8.00
C LEU A 12 10.19 -30.83 7.26
N LEU A 13 9.35 -31.47 6.44
CA LEU A 13 8.27 -30.79 5.74
C LEU A 13 7.25 -30.20 6.72
N LEU A 14 6.84 -30.95 7.75
CA LEU A 14 5.92 -30.45 8.78
C LEU A 14 6.53 -29.29 9.57
N VAL A 15 7.80 -29.39 9.96
CA VAL A 15 8.52 -28.30 10.66
C VAL A 15 8.63 -27.07 9.77
N CYS A 16 8.96 -27.23 8.48
CA CYS A 16 9.03 -26.12 7.53
C CYS A 16 7.67 -25.47 7.30
N VAL A 17 6.60 -26.26 7.15
CA VAL A 17 5.24 -25.73 6.97
C VAL A 17 4.77 -24.99 8.23
N SER A 18 5.04 -25.54 9.42
CA SER A 18 4.73 -24.85 10.68
C SER A 18 5.53 -23.56 10.86
N LEU A 19 6.82 -23.57 10.52
CA LEU A 19 7.67 -22.37 10.61
C LEU A 19 7.24 -21.31 9.60
N PHE A 20 6.90 -21.71 8.39
CA PHE A 20 6.39 -20.81 7.36
C PHE A 20 5.04 -20.21 7.77
N ALA A 21 4.11 -21.03 8.27
CA ALA A 21 2.82 -20.56 8.77
C ALA A 21 2.97 -19.66 10.01
N TYR A 22 3.98 -19.90 10.86
CA TYR A 22 4.29 -19.06 12.01
C TYR A 22 4.86 -17.71 11.59
N VAL A 23 5.77 -17.68 10.61
CA VAL A 23 6.34 -16.44 10.04
C VAL A 23 5.28 -15.63 9.28
N SER A 24 4.31 -16.29 8.65
CA SER A 24 3.16 -15.64 8.00
C SER A 24 1.97 -15.43 8.94
N GLY A 25 2.10 -15.83 10.21
CA GLY A 25 1.05 -15.76 11.22
C GLY A 25 0.92 -14.36 11.78
N ASP A 26 -0.06 -13.64 11.25
CA ASP A 26 -0.60 -12.36 11.70
C ASP A 26 0.34 -11.14 11.62
N GLU A 27 0.57 -10.69 10.39
CA GLU A 27 0.65 -9.25 10.15
C GLU A 27 -0.69 -8.81 9.56
N SER A 28 -1.71 -8.63 10.40
CA SER A 28 -2.98 -8.10 9.92
C SER A 28 -3.67 -7.19 10.94
N ILE A 29 -4.06 -6.01 10.43
CA ILE A 29 -5.05 -5.07 10.98
C ILE A 29 -4.54 -4.04 12.00
N ASP A 30 -3.64 -3.16 11.55
CA ASP A 30 -3.53 -1.78 12.05
C ASP A 30 -2.99 -0.82 10.97
N LEU A 31 -2.27 -1.36 9.96
CA LEU A 31 -1.75 -0.58 8.84
C LEU A 31 -2.84 0.04 7.96
N ALA A 32 -3.99 -0.60 7.72
CA ALA A 32 -5.06 -0.01 6.91
C ALA A 32 -5.69 1.24 7.55
N ALA A 33 -5.78 1.26 8.89
CA ALA A 33 -6.21 2.44 9.65
C ALA A 33 -5.11 3.51 9.66
N ALA A 34 -3.84 3.12 9.81
CA ALA A 34 -2.73 4.04 9.70
C ALA A 34 -2.58 4.63 8.29
N GLU A 35 -2.78 3.85 7.23
CA GLU A 35 -2.78 4.25 5.82
C GLU A 35 -3.94 5.20 5.50
N SER A 36 -5.15 4.91 5.99
CA SER A 36 -6.29 5.82 5.77
C SER A 36 -6.10 7.17 6.49
N ASN A 37 -5.57 7.16 7.72
CA ASN A 37 -5.25 8.39 8.45
C ASN A 37 -4.07 9.16 7.83
N THR A 38 -3.00 8.48 7.43
CA THR A 38 -1.83 9.11 6.80
C THR A 38 -2.18 9.67 5.41
N ASN A 39 -3.02 9.00 4.64
CA ASN A 39 -3.50 9.51 3.35
C ASN A 39 -4.36 10.77 3.52
N ALA A 40 -5.25 10.81 4.52
CA ALA A 40 -6.03 12.02 4.80
C ALA A 40 -5.12 13.20 5.21
N LEU A 41 -4.12 12.94 6.06
CA LEU A 41 -3.15 13.94 6.52
C LEU A 41 -2.22 14.42 5.39
N ALA A 42 -1.80 13.52 4.50
CA ALA A 42 -0.98 13.83 3.34
C ALA A 42 -1.78 14.60 2.27
N ALA A 43 -3.05 14.24 2.07
CA ALA A 43 -3.95 14.97 1.19
C ALA A 43 -4.14 16.41 1.67
N GLU A 44 -4.37 16.63 2.97
CA GLU A 44 -4.53 17.97 3.54
C GLU A 44 -3.29 18.85 3.31
N ARG A 45 -2.09 18.28 3.46
CA ARG A 45 -0.82 18.99 3.21
C ARG A 45 -0.53 19.28 1.75
N THR A 46 -1.13 18.53 0.82
CA THR A 46 -0.86 18.63 -0.62
C THR A 46 -2.02 19.20 -1.42
N ARG A 47 -3.09 19.70 -0.78
CA ARG A 47 -4.20 20.34 -1.47
C ARG A 47 -3.74 21.60 -2.21
N ARG A 48 -3.88 21.58 -3.53
CA ARG A 48 -3.58 22.70 -4.42
C ARG A 48 -4.87 23.46 -4.75
N LYS A 49 -4.77 24.78 -4.86
CA LYS A 49 -5.84 25.63 -5.40
C LYS A 49 -5.65 25.75 -6.91
N ASP A 50 -6.71 25.50 -7.66
CA ASP A 50 -6.69 25.54 -9.10
C ASP A 50 -6.96 26.97 -9.61
N PRO A 51 -5.98 27.63 -10.26
CA PRO A 51 -6.19 28.96 -10.83
C PRO A 51 -7.21 28.97 -11.98
N LEU A 52 -7.49 27.83 -12.63
CA LEU A 52 -8.46 27.71 -13.72
C LEU A 52 -9.91 27.57 -13.24
N ASP A 53 -10.12 27.23 -11.96
CA ASP A 53 -11.45 27.15 -11.32
C ASP A 53 -11.57 28.14 -10.17
N GLY A 54 -11.12 29.38 -10.38
CA GLY A 54 -11.31 30.47 -9.41
C GLY A 54 -10.65 30.21 -8.04
N PHE A 55 -9.51 29.53 -8.03
CA PHE A 55 -8.75 29.15 -6.83
C PHE A 55 -9.49 28.19 -5.88
N LYS A 56 -10.46 27.42 -6.39
CA LYS A 56 -11.06 26.31 -5.65
C LYS A 56 -10.09 25.15 -5.50
N TYR A 57 -10.32 24.32 -4.50
CA TYR A 57 -9.52 23.11 -4.29
C TYR A 57 -9.89 22.04 -5.32
N TYR A 58 -8.89 21.48 -5.97
CA TYR A 58 -9.09 20.36 -6.89
C TYR A 58 -9.46 19.08 -6.12
N THR A 59 -10.56 18.43 -6.53
CA THR A 59 -11.13 17.23 -5.86
C THR A 59 -11.07 15.96 -6.70
N GLY A 60 -10.54 16.02 -7.93
CA GLY A 60 -10.50 14.89 -8.88
C GLY A 60 -9.44 13.81 -8.59
N GLY A 61 -8.73 13.88 -7.46
CA GLY A 61 -7.74 12.86 -7.06
C GLY A 61 -6.43 12.93 -7.86
N TRP A 62 -5.83 11.78 -8.20
CA TRP A 62 -4.57 11.70 -8.96
C TRP A 62 -4.87 11.38 -10.44
N ASN A 63 -5.42 12.36 -11.16
CA ASN A 63 -5.75 12.21 -12.59
C ASN A 63 -4.87 13.13 -13.44
N ILE A 64 -3.74 12.60 -13.93
CA ILE A 64 -2.74 13.36 -14.69
C ILE A 64 -3.27 13.81 -16.06
N SER A 65 -4.31 13.15 -16.57
CA SER A 65 -4.99 13.54 -17.81
C SER A 65 -5.94 14.73 -17.61
N ASP A 66 -6.28 15.08 -16.36
CA ASP A 66 -7.08 16.26 -16.08
C ASP A 66 -6.23 17.53 -16.25
N ARG A 67 -6.72 18.46 -17.08
CA ARG A 67 -6.09 19.78 -17.32
C ARG A 67 -5.94 20.61 -16.04
N HIS A 68 -6.80 20.38 -15.05
CA HIS A 68 -6.80 21.05 -13.76
C HIS A 68 -5.76 20.44 -12.79
N TYR A 69 -5.22 19.25 -13.11
CA TYR A 69 -4.26 18.54 -12.25
C TYR A 69 -2.86 19.19 -12.21
N LEU A 70 -2.37 19.69 -13.35
CA LEU A 70 -1.09 20.40 -13.48
C LEU A 70 -1.27 21.89 -13.79
N ALA A 71 -2.41 22.49 -13.44
CA ALA A 71 -2.68 23.88 -13.76
C ALA A 71 -1.64 24.81 -13.09
N VAL A 72 -0.75 25.36 -13.91
CA VAL A 72 0.16 26.45 -13.52
C VAL A 72 -0.42 27.73 -14.11
N SER A 73 -0.57 28.77 -13.30
CA SER A 73 -1.02 30.08 -13.79
C SER A 73 -0.02 30.61 -14.81
N SER A 74 -0.40 30.68 -16.09
CA SER A 74 0.37 31.43 -17.09
C SER A 74 0.12 32.92 -16.86
N SER A 75 1.07 33.60 -16.22
CA SER A 75 1.06 35.05 -16.06
C SER A 75 1.40 35.77 -17.37
#